data_AF-A0A954ESR7-F1
#
_entry.id   AF-A0A954ESR7-F1
#
_cell.length_a   1.000
_cell.length_b   1.000
_cell.length_c   1.000
_cell.angle_alpha   90.00
_cell.angle_beta   90.00
_cell.angle_gamma   90.00
#
_symmetry.space_group_name_H-M   'P 1'
#
loop_
_entity.id
_entity.type
_entity.pdbx_description
1 polymer ?
#
loop_
_entity_poly.entity_id
_entity_poly.type
_entity_poly.pdbx_seq_one_letter_code
_entity_poly.pdbx_strand_id
1 'polypeptide(L)'
;MWRSRKHKSWAKLILDERIYYACCVIAGGKEEFFLWFSGEPDGVLLSGEFVLTFRDFNALAEYCTQADLQLADEATSRYDIDAIDAWICTPHDAEFDVDMLLNAWNMMDDFYQSLRGESAIADKDLDLHEKLSLSNFATSLPGVIVSEDFEPNWTDSDRSRLAIILADALAIFKAAL
;
A
#
# COMPACT_ATOMS: atom_id res chain seq x y z
N MET A 1 -49.32 16.04 -28.58
CA MET A 1 -48.92 16.09 -27.16
C MET A 1 -48.49 14.68 -26.75
N TRP A 2 -47.20 14.37 -26.84
CA TRP A 2 -46.63 13.07 -26.45
C TRP A 2 -45.30 13.35 -25.76
N ARG A 3 -45.27 13.17 -24.43
CA ARG A 3 -44.05 13.28 -23.62
C ARG A 3 -43.34 11.94 -23.70
N SER A 4 -42.29 11.85 -24.53
CA SER A 4 -41.39 10.70 -24.51
C SER A 4 -40.42 10.83 -23.34
N ARG A 5 -40.34 9.74 -22.58
CA ARG A 5 -39.62 9.57 -21.32
C ARG A 5 -38.10 9.68 -21.57
N LYS A 6 -37.43 10.51 -20.78
CA LYS A 6 -35.97 10.41 -20.61
C LYS A 6 -35.69 9.08 -19.91
N HIS A 7 -35.27 8.07 -20.67
CA HIS A 7 -34.52 6.95 -20.12
C HIS A 7 -33.22 7.53 -19.57
N LYS A 8 -33.17 7.77 -18.26
CA LYS A 8 -31.88 7.84 -17.56
C LYS A 8 -31.27 6.46 -17.71
N SER A 9 -30.17 6.38 -18.46
CA SER A 9 -29.31 5.20 -18.49
C SER A 9 -28.84 4.95 -17.06
N TRP A 10 -29.31 3.89 -16.44
CA TRP A 10 -28.87 3.43 -15.12
C TRP A 10 -27.49 2.74 -15.18
N ALA A 11 -26.82 2.77 -16.35
CA ALA A 11 -25.57 2.06 -16.61
C ALA A 11 -24.30 2.91 -16.41
N LYS A 12 -24.36 3.98 -15.60
CA LYS A 12 -23.17 4.80 -15.29
C LYS A 12 -23.15 5.36 -13.86
N LEU A 13 -23.74 4.63 -12.92
CA LEU A 13 -23.70 4.90 -11.48
C LEU A 13 -23.52 3.57 -10.74
N ILE A 14 -22.46 2.84 -11.08
CA ILE A 14 -21.70 2.20 -10.01
C ILE A 14 -20.74 3.32 -9.62
N LEU A 15 -21.13 4.11 -8.61
CA LEU A 15 -20.13 4.88 -7.88
C LEU A 15 -19.20 3.81 -7.33
N ASP A 16 -17.98 3.79 -7.84
CA ASP A 16 -16.87 3.10 -7.23
C ASP A 16 -16.69 3.78 -5.87
N GLU A 17 -17.41 3.29 -4.84
CA GLU A 17 -17.43 3.86 -3.48
C GLU A 17 -16.08 3.58 -2.82
N ARG A 18 -15.05 4.28 -3.30
CA ARG A 18 -13.71 4.23 -2.75
C ARG A 18 -13.70 4.98 -1.43
N ILE A 19 -13.15 4.34 -0.41
CA ILE A 19 -12.81 4.99 0.84
C ILE A 19 -11.34 5.35 0.76
N TYR A 20 -11.01 6.60 1.07
CA TYR A 20 -9.66 7.11 1.03
C TYR A 20 -9.07 7.14 2.43
N TYR A 21 -7.80 6.81 2.56
CA TYR A 21 -7.07 6.75 3.82
C TYR A 21 -5.83 7.63 3.71
N ALA A 22 -5.57 8.39 4.76
CA ALA A 22 -4.36 9.20 4.81
C ALA A 22 -3.16 8.31 5.11
N CYS A 23 -2.10 8.46 4.33
CA CYS A 23 -0.83 7.82 4.56
C CYS A 23 0.29 8.87 4.64
N CYS A 24 1.35 8.54 5.37
CA CYS A 24 2.56 9.35 5.48
C CYS A 24 3.75 8.52 4.96
N VAL A 25 4.52 9.11 4.04
CA VAL A 25 5.75 8.53 3.52
C VAL A 25 6.94 9.32 4.06
N ILE A 26 7.98 8.61 4.52
CA ILE A 26 9.26 9.21 4.89
C ILE A 26 10.28 8.83 3.82
N ALA A 27 10.80 9.81 3.09
CA ALA A 27 11.84 9.57 2.09
C ALA A 27 12.87 10.70 2.10
N GLY A 28 14.16 10.35 2.14
CA GLY A 28 15.25 11.32 2.22
C GLY A 28 15.16 12.22 3.45
N GLY A 29 14.66 11.69 4.57
CA GLY A 29 14.44 12.42 5.82
C GLY A 29 13.32 13.45 5.78
N LYS A 30 12.46 13.43 4.77
CA LYS A 30 11.27 14.29 4.66
C LYS A 30 10.01 13.47 4.81
N GLU A 31 9.02 14.05 5.47
CA GLU A 31 7.69 13.48 5.59
C GLU A 31 6.74 14.16 4.61
N GLU A 32 6.02 13.36 3.84
CA GLU A 32 4.95 13.79 2.95
C GLU A 32 3.72 12.92 3.13
N PHE A 33 2.55 13.46 2.86
CA PHE A 33 1.27 12.76 2.99
C PHE A 33 0.75 12.39 1.62
N PHE A 34 0.08 11.24 1.50
CA PHE A 34 -0.57 10.80 0.28
C PHE A 34 -1.87 10.07 0.59
N LEU A 35 -2.65 9.77 -0.44
CA LEU A 35 -3.92 9.06 -0.32
C LEU A 35 -3.79 7.64 -0.86
N TRP A 36 -4.04 6.67 -0.01
CA TRP A 36 -4.38 5.31 -0.41
C TRP A 36 -5.91 5.18 -0.48
N PHE A 37 -6.44 4.29 -1.30
CA PHE A 37 -7.87 4.02 -1.36
C PHE A 37 -8.16 2.52 -1.41
N SER A 38 -9.22 2.11 -0.72
CA SER A 38 -9.77 0.78 -0.84
C SER A 38 -10.74 0.71 -2.02
N GLY A 39 -10.68 -0.35 -2.82
CA GLY A 39 -11.52 -0.54 -4.00
C GLY A 39 -11.33 -1.92 -4.63
N GLU A 40 -11.79 -2.08 -5.87
CA GLU A 40 -11.54 -3.30 -6.66
C GLU A 40 -10.86 -2.90 -7.98
N PRO A 41 -9.50 -2.78 -8.01
CA PRO A 41 -8.55 -3.05 -6.93
C PRO A 41 -8.34 -1.86 -5.95
N ASP A 42 -7.69 -2.15 -4.83
CA ASP A 42 -7.05 -1.16 -3.95
C ASP A 42 -5.97 -0.36 -4.71
N GLY A 43 -5.60 0.81 -4.19
CA GLY A 43 -4.63 1.66 -4.89
C GLY A 43 -4.17 2.92 -4.17
N VAL A 44 -3.28 3.64 -4.85
CA VAL A 44 -2.72 4.93 -4.45
C VAL A 44 -3.21 6.01 -5.42
N LEU A 45 -3.60 7.17 -4.89
CA LEU A 45 -4.02 8.29 -5.72
C LEU A 45 -2.82 8.92 -6.44
N LEU A 46 -2.89 8.98 -7.77
CA LEU A 46 -1.83 9.48 -8.63
C LEU A 46 -2.19 10.82 -9.30
N SER A 47 -1.16 11.59 -9.64
CA SER A 47 -1.20 12.71 -10.57
C SER A 47 -0.33 12.36 -11.80
N GLY A 48 -0.94 11.72 -12.79
CA GLY A 48 -0.19 11.11 -13.89
C GLY A 48 0.54 9.85 -13.44
N GLU A 49 1.86 9.83 -13.60
CA GLU A 49 2.73 8.72 -13.15
C GLU A 49 3.30 8.92 -11.73
N PHE A 50 2.97 10.05 -11.09
CA PHE A 50 3.49 10.44 -9.77
C PHE A 50 2.45 10.21 -8.68
N VAL A 51 2.89 9.86 -7.48
CA VAL A 51 2.05 9.84 -6.29
C VAL A 51 1.60 11.27 -5.99
N LEU A 52 0.30 11.49 -5.78
CA LEU A 52 -0.17 12.81 -5.38
C LEU A 52 0.14 13.03 -3.89
N THR A 53 1.20 13.79 -3.62
CA THR A 53 1.66 14.10 -2.26
C THR A 53 1.22 15.47 -1.76
N PHE A 54 1.18 15.61 -0.45
CA PHE A 54 0.80 16.81 0.29
C PHE A 54 1.82 17.06 1.40
N ARG A 55 2.12 18.33 1.65
CA ARG A 55 3.11 18.73 2.66
C ARG A 55 2.70 18.39 4.11
N ASP A 56 1.40 18.29 4.36
CA ASP A 56 0.82 18.06 5.69
C ASP A 56 -0.60 17.49 5.56
N PHE A 57 -1.10 16.93 6.66
CA PHE A 57 -2.45 16.34 6.71
C PHE A 57 -3.56 17.35 6.40
N ASN A 58 -3.41 18.63 6.76
CA ASN A 58 -4.44 19.65 6.50
C ASN A 58 -4.61 19.90 5.00
N ALA A 59 -3.50 19.98 4.26
CA ALA A 59 -3.51 20.11 2.81
C ALA A 59 -4.17 18.91 2.12
N LEU A 60 -3.91 17.68 2.62
CA LEU A 60 -4.58 16.46 2.15
C LEU A 60 -6.09 16.51 2.43
N ALA A 61 -6.50 16.87 3.65
CA ALA A 61 -7.91 16.94 4.03
C ALA A 61 -8.68 18.03 3.27
N GLU A 62 -8.05 19.19 3.03
CA GLU A 62 -8.60 20.23 2.15
C GLU A 62 -8.81 19.72 0.73
N TYR A 63 -7.84 18.97 0.18
CA TYR A 63 -7.98 18.34 -1.13
C TYR A 63 -9.15 17.36 -1.18
N CYS A 64 -9.27 16.46 -0.20
CA CYS A 64 -10.41 15.53 -0.11
C CYS A 64 -11.75 16.28 -0.10
N THR A 65 -11.85 17.36 0.67
CA THR A 65 -13.07 18.19 0.73
C THR A 65 -13.40 18.84 -0.62
N GLN A 66 -12.39 19.37 -1.32
CA GLN A 66 -12.57 20.03 -2.61
C GLN A 66 -12.91 19.05 -3.74
N ALA A 67 -12.37 17.83 -3.66
CA ALA A 67 -12.56 16.77 -4.64
C ALA A 67 -13.76 15.85 -4.32
N ASP A 68 -14.53 16.14 -3.26
CA ASP A 68 -15.66 15.33 -2.78
C ASP A 68 -15.27 13.86 -2.51
N LEU A 69 -14.08 13.67 -1.94
CA LEU A 69 -13.54 12.35 -1.56
C LEU A 69 -13.83 12.06 -0.09
N GLN A 70 -14.32 10.86 0.19
CA GLN A 70 -14.56 10.41 1.56
C GLN A 70 -13.24 9.94 2.19
N LEU A 71 -12.68 10.77 3.07
CA LEU A 71 -11.54 10.41 3.90
C LEU A 71 -12.02 9.60 5.13
N ALA A 72 -11.42 8.45 5.36
CA ALA A 72 -11.66 7.60 6.53
C ALA A 72 -11.21 8.30 7.81
N ASP A 73 -11.97 8.09 8.89
CA ASP A 73 -11.62 8.55 10.24
C ASP A 73 -10.73 7.50 10.92
N GLU A 74 -9.53 7.31 10.39
CA GLU A 74 -8.53 6.35 10.85
C GLU A 74 -7.17 7.00 11.07
N ALA A 75 -6.33 6.35 11.87
CA ALA A 75 -4.96 6.80 12.08
C ALA A 75 -4.16 6.75 10.77
N THR A 76 -3.32 7.76 10.54
CA THR A 76 -2.46 7.81 9.36
C THR A 76 -1.45 6.67 9.37
N SER A 77 -1.51 5.80 8.37
CA SER A 77 -0.50 4.75 8.15
C SER A 77 0.84 5.38 7.77
N ARG A 78 1.95 4.88 8.32
CA ARG A 78 3.28 5.43 8.10
C ARG A 78 4.16 4.43 7.35
N TYR A 79 4.79 4.89 6.28
CA TYR A 79 5.69 4.12 5.43
C TYR A 79 7.08 4.75 5.46
N ASP A 80 8.01 4.15 6.21
CA ASP A 80 9.40 4.61 6.31
C ASP A 80 10.23 4.01 5.17
N ILE A 81 10.31 4.73 4.05
CA ILE A 81 11.05 4.29 2.87
C ILE A 81 12.54 4.25 3.14
N ASP A 82 13.05 5.16 3.97
CA ASP A 82 14.48 5.19 4.33
C ASP A 82 14.86 3.95 5.16
N ALA A 83 13.99 3.50 6.06
CA ALA A 83 14.17 2.25 6.81
C ALA A 83 14.13 1.01 5.90
N ILE A 84 13.20 0.97 4.94
CA ILE A 84 13.10 -0.13 3.98
C ILE A 84 14.35 -0.19 3.09
N ASP A 85 14.82 0.96 2.59
CA ASP A 85 16.04 1.08 1.78
C ASP A 85 17.27 0.58 2.57
N ALA A 86 17.38 0.96 3.84
CA ALA A 86 18.43 0.48 4.74
C ALA A 86 18.37 -1.04 4.96
N TRP A 87 17.16 -1.59 5.18
CA TRP A 87 16.96 -3.03 5.33
C TRP A 87 17.38 -3.81 4.07
N ILE A 88 16.99 -3.33 2.88
CA ILE A 88 17.37 -3.91 1.59
C ILE A 88 18.89 -3.96 1.40
N CYS A 89 19.62 -2.95 1.90
CA CYS A 89 21.09 -2.90 1.79
C CYS A 89 21.80 -3.94 2.68
N THR A 90 21.23 -4.29 3.83
CA THR A 90 21.84 -5.21 4.81
C THR A 90 20.81 -6.20 5.37
N PRO A 91 20.17 -7.03 4.53
CA PRO A 91 18.98 -7.79 4.92
C PRO A 91 19.28 -8.94 5.91
N HIS A 92 20.55 -9.34 6.04
CA HIS A 92 21.00 -10.39 6.96
C HIS A 92 21.40 -9.86 8.34
N ASP A 93 21.84 -8.61 8.42
CA ASP A 93 22.31 -7.99 9.66
C ASP A 93 21.21 -7.15 10.33
N ALA A 94 20.22 -6.72 9.56
CA ALA A 94 19.09 -5.93 10.05
C ALA A 94 18.05 -6.81 10.77
N GLU A 95 17.37 -6.20 11.75
CA GLU A 95 16.18 -6.75 12.38
C GLU A 95 15.11 -7.06 11.31
N PHE A 96 14.41 -8.17 11.49
CA PHE A 96 13.35 -8.56 10.56
C PHE A 96 12.01 -8.07 11.09
N ASP A 97 11.64 -6.87 10.64
CA ASP A 97 10.34 -6.28 10.94
C ASP A 97 9.31 -6.74 9.90
N VAL A 98 8.52 -7.75 10.29
CA VAL A 98 7.49 -8.36 9.42
C VAL A 98 6.47 -7.32 8.97
N ASP A 99 6.04 -6.44 9.86
CA ASP A 99 4.96 -5.49 9.59
C ASP A 99 5.44 -4.41 8.63
N MET A 100 6.65 -3.88 8.85
CA MET A 100 7.28 -2.93 7.92
C MET A 100 7.40 -3.53 6.51
N LEU A 101 7.89 -4.76 6.40
CA LEU A 101 8.16 -5.40 5.12
C LEU A 101 6.87 -5.80 4.38
N LEU A 102 5.86 -6.29 5.09
CA LEU A 102 4.56 -6.61 4.51
C LEU A 102 3.80 -5.34 4.08
N ASN A 103 3.81 -4.29 4.91
CA ASN A 103 3.20 -3.01 4.55
C ASN A 103 3.88 -2.38 3.34
N ALA A 104 5.21 -2.47 3.25
CA ALA A 104 5.97 -2.04 2.08
C ALA A 104 5.54 -2.81 0.82
N TRP A 105 5.47 -4.14 0.92
CA TRP A 105 5.03 -4.99 -0.19
C TRP A 105 3.64 -4.62 -0.68
N ASN A 106 2.66 -4.56 0.21
CA ASN A 106 1.26 -4.27 -0.14
C ASN A 106 1.13 -2.87 -0.75
N MET A 107 1.72 -1.85 -0.11
CA MET A 107 1.65 -0.47 -0.62
C MET A 107 2.26 -0.35 -2.01
N MET A 108 3.42 -0.96 -2.24
CA MET A 108 4.05 -0.92 -3.55
C MET A 108 3.20 -1.64 -4.60
N ASP A 109 2.56 -2.77 -4.26
CA ASP A 109 1.70 -3.48 -5.21
C ASP A 109 0.45 -2.66 -5.58
N ASP A 110 -0.17 -2.01 -4.60
CA ASP A 110 -1.31 -1.10 -4.79
C ASP A 110 -0.93 0.13 -5.65
N PHE A 111 0.30 0.63 -5.47
CA PHE A 111 0.86 1.67 -6.33
C PHE A 111 1.01 1.16 -7.78
N TYR A 112 1.52 -0.05 -7.99
CA TYR A 112 1.61 -0.64 -9.34
C TYR A 112 0.23 -0.84 -9.98
N GLN A 113 -0.74 -1.31 -9.21
CA GLN A 113 -2.12 -1.42 -9.67
C GLN A 113 -2.67 -0.07 -10.13
N SER A 114 -2.34 1.00 -9.42
CA SER A 114 -2.76 2.36 -9.79
C SER A 114 -2.03 2.89 -11.02
N LEU A 115 -0.74 2.58 -11.17
CA LEU A 115 0.10 3.07 -12.26
C LEU A 115 -0.11 2.31 -13.57
N ARG A 116 -0.29 0.99 -13.51
CA ARG A 116 -0.27 0.08 -14.67
C ARG A 116 -1.58 -0.70 -14.84
N GLY A 117 -2.45 -0.75 -13.84
CA GLY A 117 -3.67 -1.57 -13.86
C GLY A 117 -3.39 -3.06 -13.67
N GLU A 118 -2.21 -3.42 -13.19
CA GLU A 118 -1.80 -4.79 -12.88
C GLU A 118 -0.91 -4.84 -11.63
N SER A 119 -0.95 -5.96 -10.91
CA SER A 119 -0.03 -6.27 -9.81
C SER A 119 1.36 -6.53 -10.38
N ALA A 120 2.40 -6.08 -9.69
CA ALA A 120 3.78 -6.29 -10.13
C ALA A 120 4.63 -7.06 -9.10
N ILE A 121 4.11 -7.23 -7.89
CA ILE A 121 4.87 -7.75 -6.75
C ILE A 121 4.17 -8.96 -6.16
N ALA A 122 2.84 -8.93 -5.99
CA ALA A 122 2.11 -10.04 -5.39
C ALA A 122 2.38 -11.38 -6.11
N ASP A 123 2.48 -11.36 -7.44
CA ASP A 123 2.73 -12.56 -8.25
C ASP A 123 4.21 -12.98 -8.33
N LYS A 124 5.16 -12.17 -7.82
CA LYS A 124 6.59 -12.49 -7.92
C LYS A 124 6.98 -13.66 -7.01
N ASP A 125 6.34 -13.79 -5.85
CA ASP A 125 6.69 -14.80 -4.86
C ASP A 125 5.57 -15.03 -3.82
N LEU A 126 4.54 -15.75 -4.26
CA LEU A 126 3.33 -16.01 -3.45
C LEU A 126 3.66 -16.70 -2.12
N ASP A 127 4.60 -17.65 -2.11
CA ASP A 127 5.02 -18.36 -0.89
C ASP A 127 5.60 -17.38 0.15
N LEU A 128 6.38 -16.39 -0.31
CA LEU A 128 7.00 -15.40 0.56
C LEU A 128 6.00 -14.37 1.08
N HIS A 129 5.06 -13.95 0.23
CA HIS A 129 3.96 -13.06 0.63
C HIS A 129 3.02 -13.74 1.62
N GLU A 130 2.66 -15.00 1.40
CA GLU A 130 1.85 -15.80 2.32
C GLU A 130 2.58 -15.96 3.66
N LYS A 131 3.89 -16.25 3.64
CA LYS A 131 4.70 -16.33 4.87
C LYS A 131 4.73 -15.01 5.63
N LEU A 132 4.88 -13.86 4.97
CA LEU A 132 4.78 -12.53 5.60
C LEU A 132 3.41 -12.32 6.24
N SER A 133 2.34 -12.60 5.49
CA SER A 133 0.95 -12.43 5.93
C SER A 133 0.63 -13.29 7.15
N LEU A 134 1.03 -14.56 7.15
CA LEU A 134 0.88 -15.47 8.29
C LEU A 134 1.69 -14.99 9.51
N SER A 135 2.89 -14.45 9.29
CA SER A 135 3.75 -13.93 10.35
C SER A 135 3.18 -12.68 11.02
N ASN A 136 2.60 -11.76 10.23
CA ASN A 136 1.88 -10.59 10.75
C ASN A 136 0.62 -11.04 11.52
N PHE A 137 -0.16 -11.97 10.96
CA PHE A 137 -1.36 -12.47 11.63
C PHE A 137 -1.06 -13.14 12.99
N ALA A 138 0.03 -13.92 13.08
CA ALA A 138 0.47 -14.58 14.31
C ALA A 138 0.88 -13.59 15.42
N THR A 139 1.42 -12.43 15.04
CA THR A 139 1.90 -11.40 15.98
C THR A 139 0.79 -10.41 16.39
N SER A 140 -0.17 -10.15 15.49
CA SER A 140 -1.25 -9.19 15.71
C SER A 140 -2.43 -9.68 16.57
N LEU A 141 -2.60 -11.00 16.78
CA LEU A 141 -3.73 -11.56 17.54
C LEU A 141 -3.29 -12.48 18.69
N PRO A 142 -3.15 -11.96 19.92
CA PRO A 142 -2.84 -12.77 21.09
C PRO A 142 -3.91 -13.85 21.32
N GLY A 143 -3.53 -15.13 21.25
CA GLY A 143 -4.41 -16.26 21.53
C GLY A 143 -5.01 -16.94 20.29
N VAL A 144 -4.72 -16.47 19.08
CA VAL A 144 -4.93 -17.27 17.88
C VAL A 144 -3.78 -18.27 17.77
N ILE A 145 -4.10 -19.55 17.92
CA ILE A 145 -3.17 -20.65 17.65
C ILE A 145 -3.05 -20.76 16.13
N VAL A 146 -2.18 -19.95 15.52
CA VAL A 146 -1.39 -20.46 14.39
C VAL A 146 -0.62 -21.61 15.03
N SER A 147 -0.78 -22.85 14.51
CA SER A 147 -0.31 -24.11 15.13
C SER A 147 0.86 -23.90 16.10
N GLU A 148 0.86 -24.55 17.29
CA GLU A 148 1.83 -24.34 18.39
C GLU A 148 3.33 -24.24 17.99
N ASP A 149 3.70 -24.61 16.76
CA ASP A 149 5.02 -24.58 16.16
C ASP A 149 5.28 -23.48 15.09
N PHE A 150 4.37 -22.52 14.82
CA PHE A 150 4.63 -21.47 13.83
C PHE A 150 5.50 -20.35 14.40
N GLU A 151 6.81 -20.62 14.49
CA GLU A 151 7.83 -19.59 14.45
C GLU A 151 8.34 -19.50 13.01
N PRO A 152 8.04 -18.42 12.27
CA PRO A 152 8.53 -18.28 10.91
C PRO A 152 10.06 -18.18 10.96
N ASN A 153 10.74 -19.28 10.64
CA ASN A 153 12.19 -19.27 10.47
C ASN A 153 12.52 -18.54 9.16
N TRP A 154 12.86 -17.26 9.26
CA TRP A 154 13.26 -16.41 8.14
C TRP A 154 14.70 -16.74 7.74
N THR A 155 14.84 -17.54 6.69
CA THR A 155 16.15 -17.96 6.20
C THR A 155 16.87 -16.81 5.49
N ASP A 156 18.19 -16.91 5.34
CA ASP A 156 18.97 -15.99 4.51
C ASP A 156 18.46 -15.94 3.06
N SER A 157 17.95 -17.07 2.55
CA SER A 157 17.33 -17.13 1.23
C SER A 157 16.04 -16.32 1.17
N ASP A 158 15.19 -16.39 2.20
CA ASP A 158 13.94 -15.60 2.25
C ASP A 158 14.25 -14.10 2.29
N ARG A 159 15.19 -13.71 3.16
CA ARG A 159 15.67 -12.32 3.29
C ARG A 159 16.21 -11.79 1.97
N SER A 160 17.02 -12.59 1.27
CA SER A 160 17.58 -12.20 -0.04
C SER A 160 16.51 -12.02 -1.10
N ARG A 161 15.54 -12.95 -1.18
CA ARG A 161 14.42 -12.87 -2.13
C ARG A 161 13.56 -11.63 -1.86
N LEU A 162 13.24 -11.39 -0.60
CA LEU A 162 12.45 -10.24 -0.18
C LEU A 162 13.17 -8.91 -0.52
N ALA A 163 14.47 -8.83 -0.24
CA ALA A 163 15.28 -7.66 -0.58
C ALA A 163 15.28 -7.37 -2.08
N ILE A 164 15.41 -8.40 -2.94
CA ILE A 164 15.35 -8.24 -4.40
C ILE A 164 13.98 -7.71 -4.85
N ILE A 165 12.91 -8.34 -4.36
CA ILE A 165 11.53 -7.97 -4.75
C ILE A 165 11.21 -6.54 -4.34
N LEU A 166 11.53 -6.18 -3.10
CA LEU A 166 11.31 -4.83 -2.57
C LEU A 166 12.23 -3.81 -3.25
N ALA A 167 13.49 -4.14 -3.58
CA ALA A 167 14.40 -3.21 -4.25
C ALA A 167 13.87 -2.73 -5.60
N ASP A 168 13.38 -3.65 -6.44
CA ASP A 168 12.81 -3.34 -7.76
C ASP A 168 11.60 -2.40 -7.62
N ALA A 169 10.68 -2.77 -6.73
CA ALA A 169 9.45 -2.04 -6.52
C ALA A 169 9.70 -0.66 -5.89
N LEU A 170 10.62 -0.62 -4.92
CA LEU A 170 10.97 0.60 -4.22
C LEU A 170 11.64 1.62 -5.15
N ALA A 171 12.50 1.17 -6.07
CA ALA A 171 13.12 2.06 -7.04
C ALA A 171 12.09 2.77 -7.92
N ILE A 172 11.02 2.06 -8.29
CA ILE A 172 9.94 2.59 -9.13
C ILE A 172 9.03 3.51 -8.32
N PHE A 173 8.70 3.16 -7.07
CA PHE A 173 7.96 4.05 -6.18
C PHE A 173 8.73 5.35 -5.86
N LYS A 174 10.03 5.27 -5.55
CA LYS A 174 10.90 6.44 -5.28
C LYS A 174 11.00 7.39 -6.48
N ALA A 175 10.89 6.88 -7.71
CA ALA A 175 10.89 7.72 -8.91
C ALA A 175 9.56 8.44 -9.14
N ALA A 176 8.49 8.00 -8.47
CA ALA A 176 7.14 8.54 -8.55
C ALA A 176 6.76 9.44 -7.35
N LEU A 177 7.57 9.47 -6.29
CA LEU A 177 7.52 10.47 -5.21
C LEU A 177 8.09 11.82 -5.70
#